data_AF-A0A0R1IXC2-F1
#
_entry.id   AF-A0A0R1IXC2-F1
#
_cell.length_a   1.000
_cell.length_b   1.000
_cell.length_c   1.000
_cell.angle_alpha   90.00
_cell.angle_beta   90.00
_cell.angle_gamma   90.00
#
_symmetry.space_group_name_H-M   'P 1'
#
loop_
_entity.id
_entity.type
_entity.pdbx_description
1 polymer ?
#
loop_
_entity_poly.entity_id
_entity_poly.type
_entity_poly.pdbx_seq_one_letter_code
_entity_poly.pdbx_strand_id
1 'polypeptide(L)' 'MIHDGLVNRHDFHEQPLHIEYNLTTKGESLIPVVDAICDWGLANIDPSELKQTLCD' A
#
# COMPACT_ATOMS: atom_id res chain seq x y z
N MET A 1 9.79 -5.70 -1.07
CA MET A 1 8.36 -6.07 -1.21
C MET A 1 8.13 -7.26 -2.12
N ILE A 2 8.60 -7.26 -3.38
CA ILE A 2 8.48 -8.44 -4.27
C ILE A 2 9.29 -9.62 -3.70
N HIS A 3 10.56 -9.40 -3.35
CA HIS A 3 11.42 -10.42 -2.73
C HIS A 3 10.88 -10.95 -1.39
N ASP A 4 10.10 -10.15 -0.67
CA ASP A 4 9.50 -10.53 0.61
C ASP A 4 8.16 -11.28 0.44
N GLY A 5 7.72 -11.44 -0.81
CA GLY A 5 6.47 -12.10 -1.18
C GLY A 5 5.22 -11.29 -0.86
N LEU A 6 5.31 -9.96 -0.78
CA LEU A 6 4.17 -9.07 -0.48
C LEU A 6 3.51 -8.52 -1.75
N VAL A 7 4.27 -8.39 -2.84
CA VAL A 7 3.79 -7.84 -4.11
C VAL A 7 4.14 -8.80 -5.25
N ASN A 8 3.17 -9.09 -6.10
CA ASN A 8 3.36 -9.74 -7.39
C ASN A 8 3.58 -8.68 -8.47
N ARG A 9 4.54 -8.93 -9.36
CA ARG A 9 4.78 -8.14 -10.57
C ARG A 9 4.37 -8.97 -11.79
N HIS A 10 3.52 -8.43 -12.65
CA HIS A 10 3.11 -9.08 -13.88
C HIS A 10 3.44 -8.19 -15.08
N ASP A 11 4.22 -8.75 -16.01
CA ASP A 11 4.59 -8.12 -17.26
C ASP A 11 3.76 -8.76 -18.38
N PHE A 12 2.81 -8.01 -18.93
CA PHE A 12 1.89 -8.54 -19.95
C PHE A 12 2.56 -8.74 -21.32
N HIS A 13 3.74 -8.12 -21.55
CA HIS A 13 4.53 -8.22 -22.78
C HIS A 13 3.73 -8.04 -24.09
N GLU A 14 2.58 -7.37 -24.02
CA GLU A 14 1.70 -7.08 -25.15
C GLU A 14 1.86 -5.64 -25.62
N GLN A 15 1.19 -5.28 -26.72
CA GLN A 15 1.19 -3.91 -27.23
C GLN A 15 -0.18 -3.27 -26.95
N PRO A 16 -0.28 -2.22 -26.11
CA PRO A 16 0.82 -1.48 -25.47
C PRO A 16 1.47 -2.21 -24.29
N LEU A 17 2.80 -2.05 -24.18
CA LEU A 17 3.56 -2.63 -23.08
C LEU A 17 3.11 -1.97 -21.77
N HIS A 18 2.69 -2.81 -20.82
CA HIS A 18 2.34 -2.35 -19.48
C HIS A 18 2.72 -3.41 -18.43
N ILE A 19 2.83 -2.93 -17.20
CA ILE A 19 3.23 -3.72 -16.03
C ILE A 19 2.21 -3.44 -14.94
N GLU A 20 1.77 -4.49 -14.26
CA GLU A 20 0.92 -4.37 -13.09
C GLU A 20 1.61 -4.90 -11.84
N TYR A 21 1.28 -4.25 -10.73
CA TYR A 21 1.69 -4.65 -9.39
C TYR A 21 0.45 -4.91 -8.56
N ASN A 22 0.37 -6.09 -7.97
CA ASN A 22 -0.74 -6.50 -7.14
C ASN A 22 -0.22 -7.01 -5.80
N LEU A 23 -0.98 -6.84 -4.72
CA LEU A 23 -0.65 -7.50 -3.46
C LEU A 23 -0.76 -9.02 -3.64
N THR A 24 0.13 -9.75 -3.00
CA THR A 24 -0.07 -11.20 -2.81
C THR A 24 -1.07 -11.43 -1.67
N THR A 25 -1.56 -12.65 -1.49
CA THR A 25 -2.35 -13.00 -0.30
C THR A 25 -1.63 -12.66 1.02
N LYS A 26 -0.29 -12.79 1.05
CA LYS A 26 0.53 -12.37 2.20
C LYS A 26 0.55 -10.85 2.34
N GLY A 27 0.65 -10.11 1.23
CA GLY A 27 0.55 -8.65 1.21
C GLY A 27 -0.81 -8.15 1.70
N GLU A 28 -1.91 -8.74 1.22
CA GLU A 28 -3.27 -8.42 1.65
C GLU A 28 -3.49 -8.71 3.15
N SER A 29 -2.85 -9.75 3.69
CA SER A 29 -2.95 -10.06 5.13
C SER A 29 -2.38 -8.97 6.04
N LEU A 30 -1.59 -8.04 5.51
CA LEU A 30 -1.06 -6.89 6.25
C LEU A 30 -2.03 -5.70 6.30
N ILE A 31 -3.05 -5.65 5.43
CA ILE A 31 -4.07 -4.58 5.43
C ILE A 31 -4.62 -4.31 6.83
N PRO A 32 -5.14 -5.31 7.59
CA PRO A 32 -5.69 -5.03 8.91
C PRO A 32 -4.66 -4.48 9.92
N VAL A 33 -3.37 -4.78 9.74
CA VAL A 33 -2.30 -4.24 10.59
C VAL A 33 -2.04 -2.77 10.27
N VAL A 34 -1.98 -2.44 8.98
CA VAL A 34 -1.82 -1.05 8.52
C VAL A 34 -3.03 -0.23 8.92
N ASP A 35 -4.24 -0.76 8.77
CA ASP A 35 -5.48 -0.12 9.20
C ASP A 35 -5.48 0.16 10.71
N ALA A 36 -5.05 -0.79 11.53
CA ALA A 36 -4.95 -0.57 12.98
C ALA A 36 -3.96 0.54 13.36
N ILE A 37 -2.86 0.68 12.61
CA ILE A 37 -1.90 1.78 12.80
C ILE A 37 -2.53 3.12 12.39
N CYS A 38 -3.26 3.15 11.27
CA CYS A 38 -4.00 4.32 10.82
C CYS A 38 -5.06 4.74 11.84
N ASP A 39 -5.87 3.80 12.33
CA ASP A 39 -6.90 4.04 13.34
C ASP A 39 -6.31 4.60 14.63
N TRP A 40 -5.19 4.03 15.08
CA TRP A 40 -4.46 4.56 16.23
C TRP A 40 -3.97 5.98 15.98
N GLY A 41 -3.38 6.25 14.81
CA GLY A 41 -2.91 7.59 14.43
C GLY A 41 -4.05 8.62 14.45
N LEU A 42 -5.19 8.28 13.85
CA LEU A 42 -6.39 9.13 13.83
C LEU A 42 -6.96 9.39 15.24
N ALA A 43 -6.80 8.45 16.17
CA ALA A 43 -7.29 8.61 17.54
C ALA A 43 -6.34 9.40 18.45
N ASN A 44 -5.05 9.51 18.11
CA ASN A 44 -4.01 10.02 19.02
C ASN A 44 -3.24 11.23 18.48
N ILE A 45 -3.40 11.58 17.21
CA ILE A 45 -2.76 12.73 16.56
C ILE A 45 -3.81 13.81 16.33
N ASP A 46 -3.44 15.07 16.58
CA ASP A 46 -4.31 16.21 16.28
C ASP A 46 -4.57 16.28 14.77
N PRO A 47 -5.84 16.30 14.30
CA PRO A 47 -6.16 16.38 12.88
C PRO A 47 -5.57 17.60 12.15
N SER A 48 -5.21 18.67 12.87
CA SER A 48 -4.52 19.83 12.29
C SER A 48 -3.07 19.54 11.90
N GLU A 49 -2.45 18.51 12.49
CA GLU A 49 -1.11 18.03 12.16
C GLU A 49 -1.11 17.00 11.01
N LEU A 50 -2.26 16.37 10.72
CA LEU A 50 -2.42 15.42 9.60
C LEU A 50 -2.45 16.08 8.20
N LYS A 51 -2.40 17.42 8.12
CA LYS A 51 -2.60 18.18 6.88
C LYS A 51 -1.42 18.21 5.91
N GLN A 52 -0.34 17.46 6.13
CA GLN A 52 0.76 17.41 5.17
C GLN A 52 0.91 16.03 4.56
N THR A 53 1.27 16.04 3.28
CA THR A 53 1.77 14.93 2.44
C THR A 53 0.77 14.00 1.76
N LEU A 54 -0.07 14.55 0.86
CA LEU A 54 -0.48 13.82 -0.37
C LEU A 54 -0.52 14.70 -1.64
N CYS A 55 -0.01 15.93 -1.56
CA CYS A 55 0.19 16.81 -2.71
C CYS A 55 1.60 17.41 -2.65
N ASP A 56 2.61 16.55 -2.84
CA ASP A 56 3.91 16.89 -3.41
C ASP A 56 4.35 15.70 -4.29
#